data_AF-A0A4Z0NIQ1-F1
#
_entry.id   AF-A0A4Z0NIQ1-F1
#
_cell.length_a   1.000
_cell.length_b   1.000
_cell.length_c   1.000
_cell.angle_alpha   90.00
_cell.angle_beta   90.00
_cell.angle_gamma   90.00
#
_symmetry.space_group_name_H-M   'P 1'
#
loop_
_entity.id
_entity.type
_entity.pdbx_description
1 polymer ?
#
loop_
_entity_poly.entity_id
_entity_poly.type
_entity_poly.pdbx_seq_one_letter_code
_entity_poly.pdbx_strand_id
1 'polypeptide(L)'
;MKKTLFVIVSAVALMAAAPQAFAGGIAGNGGMGGGGYYGGYGGAGGGGGDAWKGGRGGNGGKGGSGYYGGGGGGGGWGGTGSYGGRGGSGGAGGSGYYGGAGGGGGGGGSGAYGGVGGGGGKGGMGSYGGQGGQGGGGGSAAGYGSKGGKGGAGGNGSHGGVGGAGGQGGNVY
;
A
#
# COMPACT_ATOMS: atom_id res chain seq x y z
N MET A 1 -38.81 -22.39 -53.49
CA MET A 1 -39.25 -22.23 -52.08
C MET A 1 -38.39 -23.17 -51.25
N LYS A 2 -37.51 -22.77 -50.34
CA LYS A 2 -37.73 -21.93 -49.16
C LYS A 2 -36.44 -21.17 -48.83
N LYS A 3 -36.61 -19.88 -48.56
CA LYS A 3 -35.60 -18.95 -48.07
C LYS A 3 -35.46 -19.13 -46.55
N THR A 4 -34.45 -18.47 -45.99
CA THR A 4 -34.27 -18.08 -44.57
C THR A 4 -33.97 -19.17 -43.55
N LEU A 5 -32.67 -19.37 -43.25
CA LEU A 5 -32.20 -19.54 -41.87
C LEU A 5 -30.67 -19.28 -41.72
N PHE A 6 -30.17 -18.11 -42.13
CA PHE A 6 -28.73 -17.76 -42.03
C PHE A 6 -28.44 -16.50 -41.19
N VAL A 7 -29.25 -16.18 -40.18
CA VAL A 7 -29.10 -14.90 -39.44
C VAL A 7 -28.84 -15.06 -37.93
N ILE A 8 -28.85 -16.26 -37.35
CA ILE A 8 -28.73 -16.41 -35.88
C ILE A 8 -27.28 -16.47 -35.36
N VAL A 9 -26.27 -16.56 -36.24
CA VAL A 9 -24.86 -16.60 -35.80
C VAL A 9 -24.32 -15.20 -35.42
N SER A 10 -25.04 -14.10 -35.71
CA SER A 10 -24.48 -12.75 -35.61
C SER A 10 -24.70 -12.01 -34.28
N ALA A 11 -25.38 -12.59 -33.28
CA ALA A 11 -25.62 -11.90 -32.00
C ALA A 11 -24.82 -12.48 -30.81
N VAL A 12 -24.33 -13.72 -30.91
CA VAL A 12 -23.54 -14.36 -29.84
C VAL A 12 -22.03 -14.12 -30.02
N ALA A 13 -21.58 -13.83 -31.24
CA ALA A 13 -20.16 -13.59 -31.55
C ALA A 13 -19.69 -12.13 -31.36
N LEU A 14 -20.61 -11.19 -31.07
CA LEU A 14 -20.30 -9.75 -30.91
C LEU A 14 -20.23 -9.29 -29.45
N MET A 15 -20.19 -10.23 -28.50
CA MET A 15 -20.02 -9.96 -27.06
C MET A 15 -18.67 -10.47 -26.53
N ALA A 16 -17.62 -10.46 -27.36
CA ALA A 16 -16.30 -10.98 -27.02
C ALA A 16 -15.19 -9.91 -27.04
N ALA A 17 -15.54 -8.62 -27.11
CA ALA A 17 -14.59 -7.54 -26.98
C ALA A 17 -15.10 -6.49 -25.99
N ALA A 18 -14.35 -6.32 -24.89
CA ALA A 18 -14.54 -5.36 -23.79
C ALA A 18 -15.48 -5.77 -22.65
N PRO A 19 -15.06 -6.77 -21.84
CA PRO A 19 -15.09 -6.53 -20.38
C PRO A 19 -13.71 -6.45 -19.71
N GLN A 20 -12.61 -6.66 -20.45
CA GLN A 20 -11.26 -6.75 -19.85
C GLN A 20 -10.73 -5.42 -19.24
N ALA A 21 -11.48 -4.31 -19.35
CA ALA A 21 -11.03 -3.01 -18.90
C ALA A 21 -11.57 -2.56 -17.53
N PHE A 22 -12.59 -3.21 -16.96
CA PHE A 22 -13.30 -2.67 -15.78
C PHE A 22 -13.30 -3.54 -14.52
N ALA A 23 -13.22 -4.87 -14.63
CA ALA A 23 -13.40 -5.75 -13.47
C ALA A 23 -12.05 -6.21 -12.88
N GLY A 24 -11.59 -5.50 -11.84
CA GLY A 24 -10.60 -6.05 -10.92
C GLY A 24 -11.23 -7.22 -10.15
N GLY A 25 -11.03 -8.44 -10.64
CA GLY A 25 -11.60 -9.65 -10.05
C GLY A 25 -11.12 -9.92 -8.62
N ILE A 26 -11.97 -10.56 -7.82
CA ILE A 26 -11.61 -11.15 -6.51
C ILE A 26 -11.01 -12.52 -6.77
N ALA A 27 -9.80 -12.77 -6.26
CA ALA A 27 -9.15 -14.06 -6.40
C ALA A 27 -9.57 -15.07 -5.32
N GLY A 28 -9.44 -16.36 -5.62
CA GLY A 28 -9.58 -17.43 -4.63
C GLY A 28 -8.49 -17.38 -3.55
N ASN A 29 -8.60 -18.20 -2.50
CA ASN A 29 -7.61 -18.27 -1.41
C ASN A 29 -6.17 -18.43 -1.96
N GLY A 30 -5.24 -17.62 -1.45
CA GLY A 30 -3.85 -17.49 -1.92
C GLY A 30 -3.68 -16.78 -3.28
N GLY A 31 -4.77 -16.57 -4.02
CA GLY A 31 -4.74 -16.02 -5.37
C GLY A 31 -4.51 -14.52 -5.40
N MET A 32 -3.76 -14.07 -6.41
CA MET A 32 -3.53 -12.65 -6.70
C MET A 32 -4.73 -12.03 -7.42
N GLY A 33 -5.13 -10.82 -7.04
CA GLY A 33 -6.20 -10.08 -7.70
C GLY A 33 -5.92 -9.80 -9.18
N GLY A 34 -6.97 -9.64 -9.98
CA GLY A 34 -6.83 -9.34 -11.42
C GLY A 34 -6.24 -7.95 -11.69
N GLY A 35 -5.73 -7.71 -12.91
CA GLY A 35 -5.21 -6.39 -13.31
C GLY A 35 -6.30 -5.35 -13.64
N GLY A 36 -5.93 -4.32 -14.43
CA GLY A 36 -6.82 -3.25 -14.89
C GLY A 36 -6.36 -1.87 -14.40
N TYR A 37 -7.21 -0.84 -14.47
CA TYR A 37 -6.84 0.50 -13.99
C TYR A 37 -6.76 0.59 -12.45
N TYR A 38 -7.65 -0.12 -11.74
CA TYR A 38 -7.73 -0.09 -10.28
C TYR A 38 -7.05 -1.27 -9.59
N GLY A 39 -6.93 -2.42 -10.27
CA GLY A 39 -6.43 -3.65 -9.68
C GLY A 39 -7.49 -4.35 -8.83
N GLY A 40 -7.49 -5.68 -8.89
CA GLY A 40 -8.44 -6.56 -8.21
C GLY A 40 -8.03 -6.91 -6.79
N TYR A 41 -8.96 -7.51 -6.06
CA TYR A 41 -8.75 -7.93 -4.68
C TYR A 41 -8.11 -9.33 -4.63
N GLY A 42 -7.07 -9.48 -3.81
CA GLY A 42 -6.50 -10.80 -3.50
C GLY A 42 -7.44 -11.63 -2.62
N GLY A 43 -7.39 -12.95 -2.75
CA GLY A 43 -8.02 -13.84 -1.76
C GLY A 43 -7.25 -13.84 -0.44
N ALA A 44 -7.74 -14.56 0.59
CA ALA A 44 -7.01 -14.68 1.86
C ALA A 44 -5.55 -15.14 1.62
N GLY A 45 -4.57 -14.46 2.22
CA GLY A 45 -3.14 -14.66 1.97
C GLY A 45 -2.62 -14.19 0.60
N GLY A 46 -3.51 -13.90 -0.35
CA GLY A 46 -3.20 -13.52 -1.72
C GLY A 46 -2.97 -12.02 -1.90
N GLY A 47 -2.09 -11.69 -2.86
CA GLY A 47 -1.73 -10.31 -3.19
C GLY A 47 -2.83 -9.56 -3.94
N GLY A 48 -2.85 -8.22 -3.85
CA GLY A 48 -3.67 -7.39 -4.72
C GLY A 48 -3.14 -7.39 -6.16
N GLY A 49 -4.01 -7.14 -7.14
CA GLY A 49 -3.61 -7.10 -8.55
C GLY A 49 -2.80 -5.85 -8.92
N ASP A 50 -1.89 -5.97 -9.88
CA ASP A 50 -1.09 -4.83 -10.35
C ASP A 50 -1.91 -3.93 -11.30
N ALA A 51 -1.83 -2.61 -11.08
CA ALA A 51 -2.65 -1.62 -11.77
C ALA A 51 -2.17 -0.19 -11.47
N TRP A 52 -2.72 0.84 -12.11
CA TRP A 52 -2.35 2.23 -11.80
C TRP A 52 -2.55 2.59 -10.31
N LYS A 53 -3.67 2.21 -9.70
CA LYS A 53 -3.84 2.33 -8.23
C LYS A 53 -3.24 1.18 -7.43
N GLY A 54 -3.12 0.01 -8.03
CA GLY A 54 -2.83 -1.24 -7.32
C GLY A 54 -4.04 -1.76 -6.54
N GLY A 55 -4.27 -3.06 -6.61
CA GLY A 55 -5.38 -3.76 -5.96
C GLY A 55 -5.12 -4.01 -4.48
N ARG A 56 -6.18 -4.29 -3.70
CA ARG A 56 -6.05 -4.61 -2.28
C ARG A 56 -5.70 -6.08 -2.06
N GLY A 57 -4.75 -6.39 -1.19
CA GLY A 57 -4.48 -7.77 -0.77
C GLY A 57 -5.60 -8.35 0.10
N GLY A 58 -5.79 -9.67 0.09
CA GLY A 58 -6.66 -10.32 1.08
C GLY A 58 -6.02 -10.32 2.47
N ASN A 59 -6.71 -10.83 3.49
CA ASN A 59 -6.17 -10.89 4.85
C ASN A 59 -4.81 -11.61 4.88
N GLY A 60 -3.77 -11.00 5.46
CA GLY A 60 -2.37 -11.46 5.41
C GLY A 60 -1.63 -11.17 4.09
N GLY A 61 -2.34 -10.76 3.04
CA GLY A 61 -1.81 -10.50 1.71
C GLY A 61 -1.30 -9.08 1.51
N LYS A 62 -0.25 -8.95 0.68
CA LYS A 62 0.33 -7.66 0.29
C LYS A 62 -0.57 -6.94 -0.73
N GLY A 63 -0.61 -5.61 -0.71
CA GLY A 63 -1.23 -4.82 -1.78
C GLY A 63 -0.51 -4.99 -3.12
N GLY A 64 -1.25 -4.79 -4.23
CA GLY A 64 -0.70 -4.84 -5.58
C GLY A 64 0.22 -3.66 -5.89
N SER A 65 1.01 -3.77 -6.95
CA SER A 65 1.88 -2.70 -7.42
C SER A 65 1.12 -1.69 -8.29
N GLY A 66 1.57 -0.45 -8.30
CA GLY A 66 0.97 0.64 -9.08
C GLY A 66 1.65 1.98 -8.88
N TYR A 67 1.13 3.05 -9.46
CA TYR A 67 1.63 4.39 -9.17
C TYR A 67 1.39 4.79 -7.70
N TYR A 68 0.21 4.44 -7.17
CA TYR A 68 -0.11 4.69 -5.76
C TYR A 68 0.28 3.52 -4.84
N GLY A 69 0.34 2.30 -5.38
CA GLY A 69 0.47 1.07 -4.59
C GLY A 69 -0.85 0.69 -3.91
N GLY A 70 -1.20 -0.58 -3.99
CA GLY A 70 -2.44 -1.13 -3.43
C GLY A 70 -2.41 -1.26 -1.91
N GLY A 71 -3.58 -1.34 -1.28
CA GLY A 71 -3.68 -1.56 0.17
C GLY A 71 -3.37 -2.99 0.58
N GLY A 72 -2.69 -3.21 1.70
CA GLY A 72 -2.59 -4.54 2.33
C GLY A 72 -3.92 -4.98 2.94
N GLY A 73 -4.17 -6.29 3.02
CA GLY A 73 -5.22 -6.82 3.89
C GLY A 73 -4.79 -6.81 5.35
N GLY A 74 -5.64 -7.24 6.30
CA GLY A 74 -5.28 -7.29 7.73
C GLY A 74 -3.93 -8.00 7.97
N GLY A 75 -3.04 -7.41 8.75
CA GLY A 75 -1.65 -7.88 8.93
C GLY A 75 -0.75 -7.79 7.70
N GLY A 76 -1.29 -7.51 6.53
CA GLY A 76 -0.60 -7.46 5.24
C GLY A 76 0.06 -6.12 4.96
N TRP A 77 1.16 -6.19 4.22
CA TRP A 77 1.95 -5.02 3.84
C TRP A 77 1.30 -4.21 2.71
N GLY A 78 1.53 -2.91 2.68
CA GLY A 78 1.15 -2.10 1.53
C GLY A 78 1.86 -2.51 0.24
N GLY A 79 1.23 -2.24 -0.88
CA GLY A 79 1.78 -2.49 -2.22
C GLY A 79 2.88 -1.50 -2.61
N THR A 80 3.58 -1.80 -3.70
CA THR A 80 4.67 -0.97 -4.20
C THR A 80 4.16 0.13 -5.13
N GLY A 81 4.68 1.35 -5.02
CA GLY A 81 4.38 2.43 -5.96
C GLY A 81 5.10 3.71 -5.65
N SER A 82 4.98 4.78 -6.45
CA SER A 82 5.62 6.06 -6.15
C SER A 82 5.26 6.60 -4.76
N TYR A 83 4.01 6.42 -4.32
CA TYR A 83 3.58 6.78 -2.96
C TYR A 83 3.69 5.64 -1.95
N GLY A 84 3.77 4.39 -2.41
CA GLY A 84 3.62 3.21 -1.56
C GLY A 84 2.19 3.04 -1.05
N GLY A 85 1.74 1.79 -1.02
CA GLY A 85 0.38 1.45 -0.57
C GLY A 85 0.22 1.54 0.95
N ARG A 86 -1.01 1.69 1.43
CA ARG A 86 -1.31 1.62 2.87
C ARG A 86 -1.25 0.18 3.37
N GLY A 87 -0.62 -0.07 4.52
CA GLY A 87 -0.71 -1.36 5.21
C GLY A 87 -2.12 -1.64 5.75
N GLY A 88 -2.49 -2.91 5.88
CA GLY A 88 -3.69 -3.25 6.64
C GLY A 88 -3.47 -3.05 8.15
N SER A 89 -4.50 -3.26 8.97
CA SER A 89 -4.35 -3.19 10.44
C SER A 89 -3.21 -4.11 10.92
N GLY A 90 -2.26 -3.60 11.71
CA GLY A 90 -1.04 -4.28 12.12
C GLY A 90 0.04 -4.42 11.02
N GLY A 91 -0.31 -4.17 9.77
CA GLY A 91 0.59 -4.21 8.62
C GLY A 91 1.29 -2.88 8.39
N ALA A 92 2.56 -2.94 8.00
CA ALA A 92 3.32 -1.73 7.66
C ALA A 92 2.98 -1.17 6.25
N GLY A 93 3.37 0.07 6.01
CA GLY A 93 3.20 0.72 4.71
C GLY A 93 4.06 0.08 3.62
N GLY A 94 3.63 0.22 2.37
CA GLY A 94 4.34 -0.28 1.20
C GLY A 94 5.52 0.59 0.81
N SER A 95 6.39 0.07 -0.06
CA SER A 95 7.57 0.78 -0.55
C SER A 95 7.22 1.77 -1.65
N GLY A 96 7.88 2.93 -1.64
CA GLY A 96 7.74 3.95 -2.67
C GLY A 96 8.74 5.08 -2.56
N TYR A 97 8.66 6.09 -3.42
CA TYR A 97 9.49 7.29 -3.25
C TYR A 97 9.12 8.04 -1.94
N TYR A 98 7.82 8.16 -1.65
CA TYR A 98 7.33 8.75 -0.40
C TYR A 98 7.21 7.73 0.74
N GLY A 99 7.05 6.45 0.42
CA GLY A 99 6.75 5.40 1.39
C GLY A 99 5.29 5.43 1.86
N GLY A 100 4.67 4.26 1.93
CA GLY A 100 3.25 4.12 2.26
C GLY A 100 2.94 4.31 3.75
N ALA A 101 1.68 4.58 4.08
CA ALA A 101 1.26 4.67 5.48
C ALA A 101 1.06 3.28 6.11
N GLY A 102 1.47 3.09 7.37
CA GLY A 102 1.12 1.90 8.16
C GLY A 102 -0.36 1.86 8.52
N GLY A 103 -0.93 0.67 8.66
CA GLY A 103 -2.22 0.51 9.34
C GLY A 103 -2.07 0.70 10.85
N GLY A 104 -3.17 0.67 11.63
CA GLY A 104 -3.10 0.82 13.08
C GLY A 104 -2.11 -0.18 13.72
N GLY A 105 -1.18 0.30 14.55
CA GLY A 105 -0.07 -0.49 15.10
C GLY A 105 1.08 -0.81 14.13
N GLY A 106 0.89 -0.62 12.82
CA GLY A 106 1.88 -0.87 11.78
C GLY A 106 2.83 0.31 11.54
N GLY A 107 4.07 0.01 11.17
CA GLY A 107 5.07 1.02 10.82
C GLY A 107 4.85 1.67 9.45
N GLY A 108 5.46 2.83 9.22
CA GLY A 108 5.50 3.45 7.90
C GLY A 108 6.30 2.61 6.89
N GLY A 109 5.98 2.77 5.60
CA GLY A 109 6.68 2.11 4.51
C GLY A 109 8.04 2.73 4.19
N SER A 110 8.84 2.04 3.38
CA SER A 110 10.16 2.52 2.97
C SER A 110 10.09 3.47 1.79
N GLY A 111 10.98 4.47 1.76
CA GLY A 111 11.14 5.38 0.63
C GLY A 111 12.21 6.41 0.83
N ALA A 112 12.40 7.34 -0.11
CA ALA A 112 13.32 8.45 0.09
C ALA A 112 12.89 9.30 1.30
N TYR A 113 11.59 9.58 1.41
CA TYR A 113 11.02 10.33 2.55
C TYR A 113 10.63 9.46 3.74
N GLY A 114 10.44 8.16 3.54
CA GLY A 114 9.87 7.27 4.55
C GLY A 114 8.39 7.55 4.82
N GLY A 115 7.62 6.48 4.99
CA GLY A 115 6.18 6.57 5.20
C GLY A 115 5.78 6.98 6.61
N VAL A 116 4.47 7.20 6.80
CA VAL A 116 3.89 7.54 8.11
C VAL A 116 3.47 6.26 8.86
N GLY A 117 3.82 6.14 10.14
CA GLY A 117 3.36 5.05 11.00
C GLY A 117 1.86 5.18 11.35
N GLY A 118 1.17 4.05 11.51
CA GLY A 118 -0.16 4.05 12.13
C GLY A 118 -0.11 4.39 13.62
N GLY A 119 -1.25 4.50 14.30
CA GLY A 119 -1.26 4.75 15.76
C GLY A 119 -0.39 3.73 16.52
N GLY A 120 0.53 4.20 17.36
CA GLY A 120 1.58 3.42 18.04
C GLY A 120 2.73 2.95 17.15
N GLY A 121 2.60 3.02 15.83
CA GLY A 121 3.59 2.60 14.85
C GLY A 121 4.68 3.63 14.61
N LYS A 122 5.91 3.16 14.40
CA LYS A 122 7.05 3.99 14.03
C LYS A 122 6.93 4.53 12.61
N GLY A 123 7.57 5.67 12.35
CA GLY A 123 7.76 6.17 10.98
C GLY A 123 8.56 5.19 10.12
N GLY A 124 8.38 5.31 8.81
CA GLY A 124 9.07 4.50 7.82
C GLY A 124 10.54 4.86 7.66
N MET A 125 11.28 3.99 6.99
CA MET A 125 12.70 4.20 6.69
C MET A 125 12.87 5.07 5.44
N GLY A 126 13.81 6.02 5.49
CA GLY A 126 14.20 6.81 4.33
C GLY A 126 15.31 7.80 4.58
N SER A 127 15.92 8.34 3.53
CA SER A 127 16.99 9.33 3.64
C SER A 127 16.58 10.56 4.47
N TYR A 128 15.32 10.99 4.35
CA TYR A 128 14.74 12.09 5.14
C TYR A 128 13.99 11.63 6.40
N GLY A 129 13.74 10.33 6.55
CA GLY A 129 13.06 9.75 7.70
C GLY A 129 11.54 9.92 7.75
N GLY A 130 10.83 8.84 8.07
CA GLY A 130 9.37 8.86 8.15
C GLY A 130 8.81 9.39 9.47
N GLN A 131 7.54 9.81 9.47
CA GLN A 131 6.85 10.32 10.66
C GLN A 131 6.19 9.19 11.47
N GLY A 132 6.35 9.20 12.79
CA GLY A 132 5.60 8.32 13.69
C GLY A 132 4.11 8.63 13.75
N GLY A 133 3.27 7.60 13.94
CA GLY A 133 1.86 7.81 14.28
C GLY A 133 1.69 8.29 15.72
N GLN A 134 0.46 8.57 16.17
CA GLN A 134 0.22 8.98 17.57
C GLN A 134 0.82 7.97 18.56
N GLY A 135 1.62 8.43 19.51
CA GLY A 135 2.39 7.60 20.44
C GLY A 135 3.57 6.84 19.83
N GLY A 136 3.70 6.86 18.50
CA GLY A 136 4.75 6.21 17.74
C GLY A 136 5.97 7.12 17.55
N GLY A 137 7.16 6.51 17.63
CA GLY A 137 8.42 7.20 17.38
C GLY A 137 8.65 7.55 15.91
N GLY A 138 9.56 8.48 15.65
CA GLY A 138 10.03 8.74 14.28
C GLY A 138 10.68 7.51 13.64
N GLY A 139 10.76 7.52 12.31
CA GLY A 139 11.45 6.49 11.54
C GLY A 139 12.97 6.51 11.70
N SER A 140 13.64 5.69 10.90
CA SER A 140 15.10 5.68 10.80
C SER A 140 15.53 6.44 9.55
N ALA A 141 16.47 7.35 9.72
CA ALA A 141 17.02 8.13 8.63
C ALA A 141 18.54 8.08 8.55
N ALA A 142 19.05 8.02 7.32
CA ALA A 142 20.48 8.09 7.05
C ALA A 142 21.02 9.54 7.04
N GLY A 143 20.15 10.55 6.87
CA GLY A 143 20.55 11.97 6.78
C GLY A 143 19.88 12.89 7.81
N TYR A 144 18.57 13.09 7.70
CA TYR A 144 17.83 14.02 8.58
C TYR A 144 17.06 13.25 9.65
N GLY A 145 17.15 13.63 10.92
CA GLY A 145 16.40 12.94 11.97
C GLY A 145 14.89 13.00 11.75
N SER A 146 14.19 11.90 12.02
CA SER A 146 12.77 11.75 11.70
C SER A 146 11.85 12.31 12.80
N LYS A 147 10.60 12.64 12.47
CA LYS A 147 9.65 13.23 13.43
C LYS A 147 8.81 12.19 14.17
N GLY A 148 8.72 12.27 15.49
CA GLY A 148 7.77 11.50 16.29
C GLY A 148 6.32 11.97 16.11
N GLY A 149 5.36 11.07 16.27
CA GLY A 149 3.95 11.48 16.38
C GLY A 149 3.67 12.09 17.76
N LYS A 150 2.45 12.62 17.98
CA LYS A 150 2.08 13.20 19.29
C LYS A 150 2.35 12.21 20.44
N GLY A 151 3.10 12.63 21.46
CA GLY A 151 3.57 11.80 22.57
C GLY A 151 4.68 10.79 22.22
N GLY A 152 5.10 10.72 20.95
CA GLY A 152 6.17 9.86 20.46
C GLY A 152 7.51 10.59 20.34
N ALA A 153 8.59 9.86 20.57
CA ALA A 153 9.95 10.39 20.47
C ALA A 153 10.38 10.63 19.02
N GLY A 154 11.34 11.54 18.82
CA GLY A 154 12.01 11.73 17.54
C GLY A 154 12.71 10.46 17.07
N GLY A 155 12.78 10.28 15.75
CA GLY A 155 13.61 9.25 15.13
C GLY A 155 15.08 9.61 15.25
N ASN A 156 15.97 8.65 15.03
CA ASN A 156 17.40 8.93 15.11
C ASN A 156 17.99 9.21 13.70
N GLY A 157 19.04 10.03 13.61
CA GLY A 157 19.70 10.43 12.36
C GLY A 157 20.83 11.44 12.59
N SER A 158 21.51 11.87 11.53
CA SER A 158 22.74 12.69 11.61
C SER A 158 22.57 14.06 12.30
N HIS A 159 21.32 14.53 12.41
CA HIS A 159 20.97 15.80 13.06
C HIS A 159 20.08 15.62 14.30
N GLY A 160 19.75 14.37 14.67
CA GLY A 160 18.73 14.08 15.69
C GLY A 160 17.31 14.38 15.21
N GLY A 161 16.34 13.56 15.60
CA GLY A 161 14.95 13.73 15.20
C GLY A 161 14.15 14.65 16.11
N VAL A 162 13.03 15.15 15.60
CA VAL A 162 12.14 16.02 16.37
C VAL A 162 11.07 15.19 17.07
N GLY A 163 10.93 15.34 18.39
CA GLY A 163 9.84 14.74 19.14
C GLY A 163 8.48 15.30 18.71
N GLY A 164 7.42 14.49 18.79
CA GLY A 164 6.08 15.04 18.66
C GLY A 164 5.70 15.92 19.86
N ALA A 165 4.55 16.57 19.82
CA ALA A 165 4.06 17.33 20.98
C ALA A 165 3.97 16.41 22.21
N GLY A 166 4.68 16.77 23.29
CA GLY A 166 4.81 15.96 24.51
C GLY A 166 5.80 14.78 24.41
N GLY A 167 6.54 14.66 23.31
CA GLY A 167 7.57 13.63 23.11
C GLY A 167 8.99 14.21 23.13
N GLN A 168 9.97 13.37 23.42
CA GLN A 168 11.40 13.74 23.47
C GLN A 168 12.02 13.82 22.07
N GLY A 169 13.12 14.58 21.93
CA GLY A 169 13.95 14.57 20.73
C GLY A 169 14.62 13.22 20.48
N GLY A 170 15.01 12.96 19.24
CA GLY A 170 15.75 11.75 18.84
C GLY A 170 17.26 11.93 18.92
N ASN A 171 18.00 10.82 18.97
CA ASN A 171 19.45 10.83 19.10
C ASN A 171 20.18 11.09 17.78
N VAL A 172 21.36 11.70 17.90
CA VAL A 172 22.35 11.86 16.84
C VAL A 172 23.25 10.63 16.80
N TYR A 173 23.62 10.16 15.61
CA TYR A 173 24.70 9.20 15.41
C TYR A 173 25.39 9.42 14.07
#